data_AF-A0A8C5C0B0-F1
#
_entry.id   AF-A0A8C5C0B0-F1
#
_cell.length_a   1.000
_cell.length_b   1.000
_cell.length_c   1.000
_cell.angle_alpha   90.00
_cell.angle_beta   90.00
_cell.angle_gamma   90.00
#
_symmetry.space_group_name_H-M   'P 1'
#
loop_
_entity.id
_entity.type
_entity.pdbx_description
1 polymer ?
#
loop_
_entity_poly.entity_id
_entity_poly.type
_entity_poly.pdbx_seq_one_letter_code
_entity_poly.pdbx_strand_id
1 'polypeptide(L)'
;APYRLPRLRPMILPASSCSRIAAWVRCSCYSVGRPSPSLEWWLDGKLLSGSEDVSVSHVNLENATLRSSITMRAPAGPTALTCHSSNAAGNTSQELISSCGKSSFKTGSNLSLHLKVSSI
;
A
#
# COMPACT_ATOMS: atom_id res chain seq x y z
N ALA A 1 -24.65 -31.73 0.02
CA ALA A 1 -24.54 -30.30 0.40
C ALA A 1 -23.53 -29.64 -0.52
N PRO A 2 -23.78 -28.43 -1.06
CA PRO A 2 -22.91 -27.86 -2.09
C PRO A 2 -21.52 -27.63 -1.51
N TYR A 3 -20.50 -27.94 -2.31
CA TYR A 3 -19.08 -27.83 -1.98
C TYR A 3 -18.76 -26.42 -1.47
N ARG A 4 -18.71 -26.23 -0.15
CA ARG A 4 -18.25 -24.97 0.45
C ARG A 4 -16.74 -24.89 0.27
N LEU A 5 -16.28 -23.87 -0.43
CA LEU A 5 -14.85 -23.60 -0.58
C LEU A 5 -14.21 -23.37 0.81
N PRO A 6 -12.95 -23.81 1.01
CA PRO A 6 -12.24 -23.60 2.26
C PRO A 6 -12.06 -22.10 2.53
N ARG A 7 -12.20 -21.73 3.81
CA ARG A 7 -11.88 -20.38 4.26
C ARG A 7 -10.36 -20.19 4.24
N LEU A 8 -9.92 -19.05 3.72
CA LEU A 8 -8.52 -18.65 3.69
C LEU A 8 -8.35 -17.38 4.50
N ARG A 9 -7.38 -17.38 5.42
CA ARG A 9 -6.95 -16.17 6.10
C ARG A 9 -6.46 -15.13 5.09
N PRO A 10 -6.65 -13.84 5.37
CA PRO A 10 -6.18 -12.80 4.47
C PRO A 10 -4.66 -12.81 4.39
N MET A 11 -4.13 -12.57 3.20
CA MET A 11 -2.72 -12.40 2.95
C MET A 11 -2.52 -11.13 2.14
N ILE A 12 -1.67 -10.22 2.60
CA ILE A 12 -1.30 -9.02 1.85
C ILE A 12 -0.19 -9.40 0.87
N LEU A 13 -0.35 -9.02 -0.39
CA LEU A 13 0.54 -9.41 -1.48
C LEU A 13 1.75 -8.46 -1.58
N PRO A 14 2.93 -8.94 -2.00
CA PRO A 14 4.13 -8.11 -2.20
C PRO A 14 3.99 -6.99 -3.25
N ALA A 15 2.95 -7.05 -4.10
CA ALA A 15 2.62 -5.99 -5.04
C ALA A 15 2.11 -4.70 -4.35
N SER A 16 1.82 -4.78 -3.04
CA SER A 16 1.42 -3.63 -2.23
C SER A 16 2.59 -2.66 -2.08
N SER A 17 2.35 -1.37 -2.31
CA SER A 17 3.40 -0.36 -2.32
C SER A 17 2.87 1.04 -2.06
N CYS A 18 3.76 1.92 -1.63
CA CYS A 18 3.53 3.34 -1.45
C CYS A 18 4.53 4.15 -2.27
N SER A 19 4.07 5.26 -2.82
CA SER A 19 4.90 6.27 -3.44
C SER A 19 4.53 7.64 -2.93
N ARG A 20 5.51 8.54 -2.92
CA ARG A 20 5.33 9.93 -2.55
C ARG A 20 5.64 10.84 -3.72
N ILE A 21 4.76 11.79 -3.97
CA ILE A 21 4.86 12.80 -5.03
C ILE A 21 4.57 14.15 -4.39
N ALA A 22 5.61 14.96 -4.21
CA ALA A 22 5.53 16.24 -3.48
C ALA A 22 4.90 16.05 -2.08
N ALA A 23 3.79 16.75 -1.80
CA ALA A 23 3.05 16.68 -0.54
C ALA A 23 2.04 15.52 -0.47
N TRP A 24 1.95 14.69 -1.52
CA TRP A 24 0.97 13.61 -1.61
C TRP A 24 1.62 12.24 -1.46
N VAL A 25 0.97 11.37 -0.70
CA VAL A 25 1.29 9.96 -0.55
C VAL A 25 0.20 9.15 -1.22
N ARG A 26 0.59 8.23 -2.12
CA ARG A 26 -0.30 7.30 -2.80
C ARG A 26 0.14 5.88 -2.52
N CYS A 27 -0.76 5.07 -1.99
CA CYS A 27 -0.50 3.67 -1.73
C CYS A 27 -1.53 2.78 -2.38
N SER A 28 -1.12 1.55 -2.69
CA SER A 28 -2.01 0.47 -3.09
C SER A 28 -1.68 -0.75 -2.26
N CYS A 29 -2.71 -1.37 -1.68
CA CYS A 29 -2.62 -2.60 -0.92
C CYS A 29 -3.48 -3.65 -1.58
N TYR A 30 -2.91 -4.83 -1.80
CA TYR A 30 -3.57 -5.96 -2.41
C TYR A 30 -3.66 -7.06 -1.38
N SER A 31 -4.86 -7.61 -1.15
CA SER A 31 -5.03 -8.74 -0.26
C SER A 31 -5.93 -9.80 -0.84
N VAL A 32 -5.52 -11.05 -0.72
CA VAL A 32 -6.30 -12.22 -1.11
C VAL A 32 -6.84 -12.91 0.14
N GLY A 33 -8.07 -13.40 0.08
CA GLY A 33 -8.71 -14.11 1.19
C GLY A 33 -10.03 -14.72 0.80
N ARG A 34 -10.50 -15.73 1.54
CA ARG A 34 -11.83 -16.34 1.34
C ARG A 34 -12.53 -16.48 2.69
N PRO A 35 -13.63 -15.76 2.97
CA PRO A 35 -14.28 -14.73 2.14
C PRO A 35 -13.35 -13.56 1.76
N SER A 36 -13.72 -12.79 0.73
CA SER A 36 -12.97 -11.61 0.29
C SER A 36 -12.65 -10.71 1.49
N PRO A 37 -11.41 -10.26 1.65
CA PRO A 37 -11.03 -9.47 2.83
C PRO A 37 -11.58 -8.05 2.76
N SER A 38 -11.76 -7.42 3.93
CA SER A 38 -11.87 -5.97 4.07
C SER A 38 -10.49 -5.35 4.23
N LEU A 39 -10.30 -4.15 3.70
CA LEU A 39 -9.04 -3.41 3.77
C LEU A 39 -9.22 -2.05 4.41
N GLU A 40 -8.39 -1.75 5.39
CA GLU A 40 -8.34 -0.49 6.13
C GLU A 40 -6.94 0.10 6.11
N TRP A 41 -6.86 1.43 6.18
CA TRP A 41 -5.60 2.15 6.24
C TRP A 41 -5.43 2.83 7.59
N TRP A 42 -4.26 2.67 8.18
CA TRP A 42 -3.92 3.20 9.49
C TRP A 42 -2.64 4.03 9.40
N LEU A 43 -2.61 5.18 10.07
CA LEU A 43 -1.44 6.04 10.22
C LEU A 43 -1.27 6.34 11.70
N ASP A 44 -0.09 6.04 12.26
CA ASP A 44 0.23 6.25 13.68
C ASP A 44 -0.85 5.69 14.63
N GLY A 45 -1.37 4.50 14.30
CA GLY A 45 -2.43 3.83 15.08
C GLY A 45 -3.83 4.43 14.94
N LYS A 46 -4.02 5.43 14.06
CA LYS A 46 -5.33 6.02 13.75
C LYS A 46 -5.87 5.51 12.41
N LEU A 47 -7.12 5.06 12.42
CA LEU A 47 -7.84 4.69 11.20
C LEU A 47 -8.04 5.91 10.30
N LEU A 48 -7.65 5.79 9.05
CA LEU A 48 -7.86 6.80 8.02
C LEU A 48 -9.24 6.59 7.39
N SER A 49 -10.15 7.51 7.69
CA SER A 49 -11.48 7.58 7.12
C SER A 49 -11.50 8.68 6.06
N GLY A 50 -12.23 8.47 4.94
CA GLY A 50 -12.31 9.45 3.86
C GLY A 50 -12.64 10.85 4.38
N SER A 51 -11.74 11.80 4.13
CA SER A 51 -11.85 13.22 4.49
C SER A 51 -11.42 14.05 3.26
N GLU A 52 -11.57 15.38 3.28
CA GLU A 52 -11.18 16.20 2.11
C GLU A 52 -9.74 15.96 1.64
N ASP A 53 -8.84 15.65 2.58
CA ASP A 53 -7.42 15.42 2.31
C ASP A 53 -7.04 13.93 2.20
N VAL A 54 -8.02 13.01 2.31
CA VAL A 54 -7.80 11.55 2.27
C VAL A 54 -8.86 10.90 1.38
N SER A 55 -8.42 10.33 0.25
CA SER A 55 -9.27 9.53 -0.62
C SER A 55 -8.88 8.05 -0.53
N VAL A 56 -9.87 7.19 -0.29
CA VAL A 56 -9.71 5.73 -0.26
C VAL A 56 -10.67 5.13 -1.28
N SER A 57 -10.20 4.18 -2.07
CA SER A 57 -11.03 3.41 -3.00
C SER A 57 -10.71 1.92 -2.90
N HIS A 58 -11.70 1.09 -3.17
CA HIS A 58 -11.58 -0.37 -3.14
C HIS A 58 -12.07 -0.96 -4.45
N VAL A 59 -11.32 -1.92 -4.98
CA VAL A 59 -11.62 -2.60 -6.24
C VAL A 59 -11.50 -4.10 -6.00
N ASN A 60 -12.60 -4.83 -6.19
CA ASN A 60 -12.56 -6.28 -6.22
C ASN A 60 -11.88 -6.73 -7.51
N LEU A 61 -10.87 -7.57 -7.37
CA LEU A 61 -10.15 -8.22 -8.45
C LEU A 61 -10.51 -9.71 -8.49
N GLU A 62 -9.96 -10.42 -9.47
CA GLU A 62 -10.15 -11.87 -9.58
C GLU A 62 -9.54 -12.64 -8.39
N ASN A 63 -9.91 -13.91 -8.27
CA ASN A 63 -9.36 -14.84 -7.27
C ASN A 63 -9.57 -14.42 -5.81
N ALA A 64 -10.69 -13.74 -5.51
CA ALA A 64 -11.01 -13.22 -4.18
C ALA A 64 -9.92 -12.28 -3.63
N THR A 65 -9.39 -11.45 -4.52
CA THR A 65 -8.41 -10.40 -4.20
C THR A 65 -9.11 -9.06 -4.11
N LEU A 66 -8.87 -8.30 -3.06
CA LEU A 66 -9.29 -6.92 -2.93
C LEU A 66 -8.06 -6.01 -3.08
N ARG A 67 -8.18 -4.96 -3.89
CA ARG A 67 -7.22 -3.86 -3.94
C ARG A 67 -7.82 -2.64 -3.26
N SER A 68 -7.13 -2.08 -2.27
CA SER A 68 -7.42 -0.76 -1.74
C SER A 68 -6.35 0.22 -2.19
N SER A 69 -6.76 1.41 -2.62
CA SER A 69 -5.86 2.51 -2.97
C SER A 69 -6.19 3.73 -2.13
N ILE A 70 -5.17 4.30 -1.49
CA ILE A 70 -5.29 5.52 -0.68
C ILE A 70 -4.42 6.62 -1.27
N THR A 71 -4.94 7.85 -1.28
CA THR A 71 -4.18 9.07 -1.59
C THR A 71 -4.45 10.09 -0.50
N MET A 72 -3.40 10.62 0.13
CA MET A 72 -3.51 11.63 1.17
C MET A 72 -2.43 12.70 1.08
N ARG A 73 -2.68 13.87 1.68
CA ARG A 73 -1.60 14.82 1.97
C ARG A 73 -0.82 14.38 3.21
N ALA A 74 0.50 14.54 3.17
CA ALA A 74 1.38 14.27 4.31
C ALA A 74 2.51 15.29 4.39
N PRO A 75 3.01 15.62 5.61
CA PRO A 75 4.19 16.46 5.80
C PRO A 75 5.43 15.89 5.10
N ALA A 76 6.44 16.72 4.85
CA ALA A 76 7.71 16.27 4.27
C ALA A 76 8.36 15.15 5.12
N GLY A 77 8.95 14.15 4.46
CA GLY A 77 9.62 13.01 5.10
C GLY A 77 9.00 11.65 4.76
N PRO A 78 9.47 10.54 5.34
CA PRO A 78 8.83 9.24 5.19
C PRO A 78 7.44 9.21 5.87
N THR A 79 6.50 8.43 5.33
CA THR A 79 5.21 8.15 5.97
C THR A 79 5.02 6.64 6.02
N ALA A 80 4.79 6.10 7.22
CA ALA A 80 4.52 4.68 7.42
C ALA A 80 3.00 4.46 7.47
N LEU A 81 2.45 3.84 6.43
CA LEU A 81 1.03 3.51 6.36
C LEU A 81 0.82 2.02 6.57
N THR A 82 -0.02 1.68 7.53
CA THR A 82 -0.38 0.30 7.79
C THR A 82 -1.64 -0.05 7.03
N CYS A 83 -1.53 -1.03 6.13
CA CYS A 83 -2.68 -1.69 5.51
C CYS A 83 -3.11 -2.85 6.41
N HIS A 84 -4.33 -2.80 6.94
CA HIS A 84 -4.93 -3.89 7.71
C HIS A 84 -5.94 -4.64 6.85
N SER A 85 -5.75 -5.94 6.72
CA SER A 85 -6.63 -6.85 5.99
C SER A 85 -7.30 -7.83 6.95
N SER A 86 -8.61 -7.97 6.85
CA SER A 86 -9.40 -8.80 7.77
C SER A 86 -10.50 -9.57 7.06
N ASN A 87 -10.81 -10.78 7.53
CA ASN A 87 -11.99 -11.54 7.13
C ASN A 87 -12.43 -12.49 8.27
N ALA A 88 -13.49 -13.27 8.03
CA ALA A 88 -14.04 -14.21 9.00
C ALA A 88 -13.11 -15.41 9.36
N ALA A 89 -11.93 -15.52 8.75
CA ALA A 89 -10.92 -16.53 9.07
C ALA A 89 -9.72 -15.94 9.85
N GLY A 90 -9.56 -14.61 9.88
CA GLY A 90 -8.52 -13.92 10.63
C GLY A 90 -8.15 -12.57 10.04
N ASN A 91 -7.02 -12.02 10.49
CA ASN A 91 -6.50 -10.73 10.03
C ASN A 91 -4.99 -10.79 9.77
N THR A 92 -4.48 -9.79 9.06
CA THR A 92 -3.06 -9.54 8.85
C THR A 92 -2.84 -8.06 8.56
N SER A 93 -1.66 -7.53 8.88
CA SER A 93 -1.30 -6.13 8.66
C SER A 93 0.07 -6.03 8.02
N GLN A 94 0.25 -5.03 7.16
CA GLN A 94 1.55 -4.72 6.57
C GLN A 94 1.79 -3.22 6.59
N GLU A 95 2.96 -2.82 7.09
CA GLU A 95 3.42 -1.44 7.02
C GLU A 95 4.08 -1.17 5.66
N LEU A 96 3.67 -0.07 5.03
CA LEU A 96 4.16 0.39 3.74
C LEU A 96 4.73 1.80 3.91
N ILE A 97 6.02 1.96 3.66
CA ILE A 97 6.71 3.24 3.83
C ILE A 97 6.67 4.02 2.51
N SER A 98 6.09 5.22 2.54
CA SER A 98 6.19 6.17 1.43
C SER A 98 7.57 6.81 1.45
N SER A 99 8.41 6.45 0.50
CA SER A 99 9.62 7.22 0.19
C SER A 99 9.39 8.05 -1.07
N CYS A 100 10.09 9.19 -1.20
CA CYS A 100 10.26 9.80 -2.51
C CYS A 100 10.84 8.72 -3.43
N GLY A 101 10.13 8.39 -4.50
CA GLY A 101 10.64 7.43 -5.46
C GLY A 101 12.00 7.93 -5.93
N LYS A 102 13.05 7.14 -5.71
CA LYS A 102 14.19 7.22 -6.61
C LYS A 102 13.59 6.91 -7.97
N SER A 103 13.47 7.92 -8.82
CA SER A 103 13.10 7.71 -10.21
C SER A 103 14.12 6.73 -10.76
N SER A 104 13.77 5.44 -10.79
CA SER A 104 14.53 4.44 -11.51
C SER A 104 14.22 4.70 -12.97
N PHE A 105 14.85 5.75 -13.52
CA PHE A 105 15.06 5.84 -14.94
C PHE A 105 15.73 4.52 -15.32
N LYS A 106 15.03 3.68 -16.08
CA LYS A 106 15.72 2.61 -16.82
C LYS A 106 16.59 3.35 -17.82
N THR A 107 17.83 3.63 -17.43
CA THR A 107 18.84 4.21 -18.30
C THR A 107 19.20 3.16 -19.35
N GLY A 108 18.44 3.13 -20.43
CA GLY A 108 18.94 2.64 -21.71
C GLY A 108 19.92 3.67 -22.26
N SER A 109 21.12 3.72 -21.68
CA SER A 109 22.39 4.28 -22.20
C SER A 109 23.26 4.79 -21.04
N ASN A 110 24.55 4.50 -21.15
CA ASN A 110 25.59 4.60 -20.14
C ASN A 110 25.85 6.06 -19.70
N LEU A 111 25.70 6.38 -18.41
CA LEU A 111 26.34 7.55 -17.78
C LEU A 111 26.59 7.27 -16.30
N SER A 112 27.86 6.99 -15.98
CA SER A 112 28.38 6.91 -14.63
C SER A 112 28.34 8.28 -13.96
N LEU A 113 27.58 8.43 -12.87
CA LEU A 113 27.65 9.60 -12.00
C LEU A 113 28.33 9.19 -10.69
N HIS A 114 29.63 9.52 -10.60
CA HIS A 114 30.37 9.57 -9.35
C HIS A 114 29.76 10.69 -8.48
N LEU A 115 29.12 10.32 -7.37
CA LEU A 115 28.75 11.25 -6.31
C LEU A 115 30.03 11.69 -5.57
N LYS A 116 30.51 12.91 -5.84
CA LYS A 116 31.42 13.61 -4.93
C LYS A 116 30.55 14.31 -3.88
N VAL A 117 30.58 13.80 -2.65
CA VAL A 117 30.11 14.51 -1.47
C VAL A 117 31.26 15.44 -1.06
N SER A 118 31.10 16.75 -1.27
CA SER A 118 31.99 17.75 -0.68
C SER A 118 31.36 18.24 0.62
N SER A 119 31.94 17.85 1.75
CA SER A 119 31.67 18.51 3.03
C SER A 119 32.27 19.90 3.03
N ILE A 120 31.53 20.86 3.59
CA ILE A 120 31.95 22.25 3.88
C ILE A 120 33.10 22.24 4.89
#